data_AF-A0A7S0AEL5-F1
#
_entry.id   AF-A0A7S0AEL5-F1
#
_cell.length_a   1.000
_cell.length_b   1.000
_cell.length_c   1.000
_cell.angle_alpha   90.00
_cell.angle_beta   90.00
_cell.angle_gamma   90.00
#
_symmetry.space_group_name_H-M   'P 1'
#
loop_
_entity.id
_entity.type
_entity.pdbx_description
1 polymer ?
#
loop_
_entity_poly.entity_id
_entity_poly.type
_entity_poly.pdbx_seq_one_letter_code
_entity_poly.pdbx_strand_id
1 'polypeptide(L)'
;TLGSRDGPLASRLQRRSAFFTCAVPQKRPQNPMRCAASFVAAVLALLTVATDGARVKKEAFTVNDKVYVDGALFAEGSAIEDNLDCNEHSGTSSFKVCGCGVKVLAYMRTECGLYQRYDTQIGQCDCSTSACEEKTLTSGYSEPFEWKASSFKIVACP
;
A
#
# COMPACT_ATOMS: atom_id res chain seq x y z
N THR A 1 -62.22 14.46 0.96
CA THR A 1 -61.94 15.26 -0.27
C THR A 1 -60.57 14.83 -0.77
N LEU A 2 -60.47 13.77 -1.58
CA LEU A 2 -60.57 13.72 -3.05
C LEU A 2 -59.45 14.48 -3.81
N GLY A 3 -58.68 13.72 -4.60
CA GLY A 3 -57.73 14.13 -5.65
C GLY A 3 -56.28 13.78 -5.28
N SER A 4 -55.61 12.70 -5.70
CA SER A 4 -55.60 11.86 -6.92
C SER A 4 -55.13 12.54 -8.21
N ARG A 5 -54.33 11.77 -8.96
CA ARG A 5 -53.81 11.88 -10.35
C ARG A 5 -52.40 12.45 -10.50
N ASP A 6 -51.50 11.94 -11.33
CA ASP A 6 -51.37 10.74 -12.19
C ASP A 6 -49.88 10.74 -12.65
N GLY A 7 -49.32 9.58 -13.04
CA GLY A 7 -47.91 9.42 -13.53
C GLY A 7 -47.60 10.09 -14.89
N PRO A 8 -46.51 9.73 -15.62
CA PRO A 8 -46.25 8.34 -16.03
C PRO A 8 -44.78 7.88 -16.22
N LEU A 9 -44.65 6.54 -16.24
CA LEU A 9 -43.82 5.62 -17.05
C LEU A 9 -42.45 6.01 -17.66
N ALA A 10 -41.57 4.99 -17.52
CA ALA A 10 -40.57 4.47 -18.47
C ALA A 10 -39.21 5.22 -18.53
N SER A 11 -38.04 4.57 -18.56
CA SER A 11 -37.73 3.36 -19.32
C SER A 11 -36.52 2.60 -18.74
N ARG A 12 -36.64 1.27 -18.77
CA ARG A 12 -35.52 0.33 -18.74
C ARG A 12 -34.58 0.62 -19.92
N LEU A 13 -33.28 0.67 -19.67
CA LEU A 13 -32.27 0.41 -20.69
C LEU A 13 -31.12 -0.38 -20.08
N GLN A 14 -31.29 -1.70 -20.12
CA GLN A 14 -30.22 -2.68 -20.09
C GLN A 14 -29.28 -2.41 -21.29
N ARG A 15 -28.02 -2.04 -21.03
CA ARG A 15 -26.96 -2.18 -22.02
C ARG A 15 -26.07 -3.34 -21.64
N ARG A 16 -26.35 -4.45 -22.32
CA ARG A 16 -25.49 -5.61 -22.48
C ARG A 16 -24.26 -5.25 -23.32
N SER A 17 -23.22 -6.06 -23.12
CA SER A 17 -22.14 -6.36 -24.07
C SER A 17 -21.02 -5.29 -24.15
N ALA A 18 -19.74 -5.64 -24.24
CA ALA A 18 -19.14 -6.90 -24.67
C ALA A 18 -17.77 -7.08 -24.01
N PHE A 19 -17.45 -8.35 -23.75
CA PHE A 19 -16.11 -8.86 -23.54
C PHE A 19 -15.16 -8.38 -24.64
N PHE A 20 -14.07 -7.73 -24.25
CA PHE A 20 -12.89 -7.59 -25.10
C PHE A 20 -11.74 -8.35 -24.42
N THR A 21 -11.77 -9.67 -24.57
CA THR A 21 -10.57 -10.51 -24.39
C THR A 21 -9.69 -10.30 -25.61
N CYS A 22 -8.64 -9.49 -25.49
CA CYS A 22 -7.57 -9.47 -26.48
C CYS A 22 -6.76 -10.77 -26.35
N ALA A 23 -7.10 -11.76 -27.17
CA ALA A 23 -6.29 -12.94 -27.41
C ALA A 23 -5.01 -12.52 -28.16
N VAL A 24 -3.85 -12.73 -27.55
CA VAL A 24 -2.54 -12.55 -28.19
C VAL A 24 -2.27 -13.78 -29.07
N PRO A 25 -1.87 -13.61 -30.35
CA PRO A 25 -1.60 -14.72 -31.25
C PRO A 25 -0.29 -15.44 -30.90
N GLN A 26 -0.37 -16.75 -30.72
CA GLN A 26 0.75 -17.68 -30.61
C GLN A 26 1.41 -17.88 -31.98
N LYS A 27 2.66 -17.43 -32.14
CA LYS A 27 3.49 -17.77 -33.31
C LYS A 27 4.56 -18.80 -32.92
N ARG A 28 4.29 -20.08 -33.18
CA ARG A 28 5.32 -21.11 -33.32
C ARG A 28 5.90 -21.05 -34.73
N PRO A 29 7.21 -21.20 -34.88
CA PRO A 29 7.77 -21.88 -36.04
C PRO A 29 8.50 -23.18 -35.63
N GLN A 30 8.20 -24.23 -36.39
CA GLN A 30 8.76 -25.58 -36.30
C GLN A 30 9.91 -25.77 -37.31
N ASN A 31 10.95 -26.51 -36.87
CA ASN A 31 11.87 -27.39 -37.61
C ASN A 31 12.96 -26.76 -38.53
N PRO A 32 14.00 -27.51 -38.98
CA PRO A 32 14.52 -28.83 -38.58
C PRO A 32 16.06 -28.91 -38.32
N MET A 33 16.40 -30.01 -37.66
CA MET A 33 17.69 -30.71 -37.41
C MET A 33 18.73 -30.72 -38.55
N ARG A 34 20.02 -30.42 -38.23
CA ARG A 34 21.22 -30.93 -38.95
C ARG A 34 22.46 -31.08 -38.04
N CYS A 35 23.04 -32.29 -38.10
CA CYS A 35 24.46 -32.66 -38.16
C CYS A 35 25.43 -32.36 -37.00
N ALA A 36 25.62 -33.40 -36.16
CA ALA A 36 26.87 -34.03 -35.72
C ALA A 36 28.19 -33.25 -35.51
N ALA A 37 28.75 -33.48 -34.30
CA ALA A 37 30.14 -33.84 -33.98
C ALA A 37 31.03 -32.83 -33.23
N SER A 38 31.73 -33.42 -32.26
CA SER A 38 32.96 -33.02 -31.55
C SER A 38 32.86 -32.29 -30.20
N PHE A 39 33.32 -33.05 -29.20
CA PHE A 39 33.62 -32.74 -27.82
C PHE A 39 34.69 -31.66 -27.69
N VAL A 40 34.40 -30.58 -26.96
CA VAL A 40 35.31 -29.98 -25.97
C VAL A 40 34.46 -29.38 -24.86
N ALA A 41 34.52 -30.00 -23.68
CA ALA A 41 33.91 -29.50 -22.46
C ALA A 41 34.73 -28.33 -21.92
N ALA A 42 34.15 -27.14 -21.88
CA ALA A 42 34.61 -26.02 -21.07
C ALA A 42 33.39 -25.44 -20.35
N VAL A 43 33.00 -26.10 -19.24
CA VAL A 43 31.93 -25.66 -18.35
C VAL A 43 32.48 -24.52 -17.50
N LEU A 44 32.44 -23.29 -18.03
CA LEU A 44 32.61 -22.07 -17.23
C LEU A 44 31.23 -21.73 -16.66
N ALA A 45 30.97 -22.18 -15.44
CA ALA A 45 29.75 -21.84 -14.70
C ALA A 45 29.79 -20.35 -14.32
N LEU A 46 29.10 -19.51 -15.09
CA LEU A 46 28.77 -18.15 -14.70
C LEU A 46 27.83 -18.21 -13.48
N LEU A 47 28.34 -17.85 -12.31
CA LEU A 47 27.53 -17.50 -11.14
C LEU A 47 26.84 -16.16 -11.41
N THR A 48 25.74 -16.18 -12.16
CA THR A 48 24.77 -15.08 -12.14
C THR A 48 24.01 -15.19 -10.82
N VAL A 49 24.38 -14.40 -9.82
CA VAL A 49 23.52 -14.14 -8.68
C VAL A 49 22.31 -13.39 -9.23
N ALA A 50 21.22 -14.12 -9.48
CA ALA A 50 19.92 -13.50 -9.59
C ALA A 50 19.64 -12.94 -8.19
N THR A 51 19.84 -11.63 -8.02
CA THR A 51 19.10 -10.93 -6.99
C THR A 51 17.65 -11.03 -7.42
N ASP A 52 16.92 -11.96 -6.82
CA ASP A 52 15.47 -11.84 -6.73
C ASP A 52 15.22 -10.50 -6.04
N GLY A 53 15.04 -9.46 -6.86
CA GLY A 53 14.32 -8.29 -6.42
C GLY A 53 12.99 -8.83 -5.97
N ALA A 54 12.83 -8.95 -4.65
CA ALA A 54 11.60 -9.34 -4.01
C ALA A 54 10.53 -8.44 -4.60
N ARG A 55 9.78 -8.97 -5.56
CA ARG A 55 8.48 -8.44 -5.89
C ARG A 55 7.70 -8.74 -4.64
N VAL A 56 7.68 -7.78 -3.72
CA VAL A 56 6.72 -7.73 -2.64
C VAL A 56 5.39 -7.82 -3.35
N LYS A 57 4.84 -9.03 -3.39
CA LYS A 57 3.41 -9.19 -3.61
C LYS A 57 2.79 -8.36 -2.51
N LYS A 58 1.65 -7.74 -2.81
CA LYS A 58 0.77 -7.14 -1.81
C LYS A 58 0.36 -8.25 -0.83
N GLU A 59 1.26 -8.64 0.04
CA GLU A 59 1.04 -9.61 1.10
C GLU A 59 0.07 -8.89 2.02
N ALA A 60 -1.05 -9.55 2.30
CA ALA A 60 -1.98 -9.11 3.33
C ALA A 60 -1.17 -8.79 4.59
N PHE A 61 -1.47 -7.67 5.23
CA PHE A 61 -0.76 -7.21 6.41
C PHE A 61 -0.59 -8.35 7.43
N THR A 62 0.63 -8.48 7.94
CA THR A 62 1.00 -9.56 8.86
C THR A 62 0.71 -9.16 10.31
N VAL A 63 0.66 -10.13 11.22
CA VAL A 63 0.52 -9.86 12.67
C VAL A 63 1.64 -8.99 13.24
N ASN A 64 2.76 -8.83 12.52
CA ASN A 64 3.86 -7.97 12.92
C ASN A 64 3.63 -6.51 12.51
N ASP A 65 2.75 -6.27 11.54
CA ASP A 65 2.35 -4.93 11.13
C ASP A 65 1.35 -4.40 12.16
N LYS A 66 1.77 -3.38 12.92
CA LYS A 66 0.97 -2.81 14.01
C LYS A 66 1.06 -1.30 13.98
N VAL A 67 -0.07 -0.63 14.15
CA VAL A 67 -0.16 0.82 14.25
C VAL A 67 -0.67 1.16 15.63
N TYR A 68 0.10 1.96 16.36
CA TYR A 68 -0.27 2.51 17.65
C TYR A 68 -0.43 4.02 17.52
N VAL A 69 -1.50 4.53 18.10
CA VAL A 69 -1.86 5.95 18.12
C VAL A 69 -2.15 6.30 19.57
N ASP A 70 -1.50 7.33 20.09
CA ASP A 70 -1.63 7.73 21.50
C ASP A 70 -1.28 6.61 22.51
N GLY A 71 -0.34 5.74 22.12
CA GLY A 71 0.07 4.57 22.91
C GLY A 71 -0.90 3.38 22.88
N ALA A 72 -2.11 3.54 22.34
CA ALA A 72 -3.09 2.47 22.16
C ALA A 72 -2.89 1.76 20.81
N LEU A 73 -3.16 0.44 20.77
CA LEU A 73 -3.18 -0.29 19.52
C LEU A 73 -4.39 0.14 18.69
N PHE A 74 -4.14 0.70 17.50
CA PHE A 74 -5.19 1.18 16.60
C PHE A 74 -5.60 0.11 15.59
N ALA A 75 -4.62 -0.50 14.92
CA ALA A 75 -4.84 -1.60 13.97
C ALA A 75 -3.63 -2.54 13.93
N GLU A 76 -3.87 -3.83 13.67
CA GLU A 76 -2.82 -4.82 13.45
C GLU A 76 -3.23 -5.85 12.39
N GLY A 77 -2.25 -6.39 11.67
CA GLY A 77 -2.46 -7.40 10.64
C GLY A 77 -3.55 -7.00 9.65
N SER A 78 -4.40 -7.94 9.26
CA SER A 78 -5.44 -7.73 8.24
C SER A 78 -6.40 -6.59 8.58
N ALA A 79 -6.58 -6.23 9.86
CA ALA A 79 -7.44 -5.11 10.25
C ALA A 79 -6.88 -3.74 9.79
N ILE A 80 -5.61 -3.68 9.37
CA ILE A 80 -5.03 -2.49 8.76
C ILE A 80 -5.71 -2.16 7.42
N GLU A 81 -6.18 -3.17 6.66
CA GLU A 81 -6.85 -2.95 5.36
C GLU A 81 -8.08 -2.05 5.49
N ASP A 82 -8.88 -2.27 6.55
CA ASP A 82 -10.10 -1.53 6.81
C ASP A 82 -9.84 -0.10 7.31
N ASN A 83 -8.62 0.16 7.76
CA ASN A 83 -8.19 1.45 8.33
C ASN A 83 -7.20 2.19 7.43
N LEU A 84 -7.01 1.72 6.20
CA LEU A 84 -6.24 2.44 5.18
C LEU A 84 -6.86 3.81 4.91
N ASP A 85 -6.02 4.71 4.43
CA ASP A 85 -6.38 6.11 4.20
C ASP A 85 -6.55 6.91 5.50
N CYS A 86 -7.40 7.93 5.45
CA CYS A 86 -7.41 9.03 6.40
C CYS A 86 -8.25 8.71 7.63
N ASN A 87 -7.67 8.92 8.80
CA ASN A 87 -8.30 8.74 10.08
C ASN A 87 -8.21 10.04 10.88
N GLU A 88 -9.33 10.53 11.36
CA GLU A 88 -9.38 11.69 12.24
C GLU A 88 -9.06 11.27 13.68
N HIS A 89 -8.42 12.16 14.44
CA HIS A 89 -8.06 11.94 15.83
C HIS A 89 -8.27 13.21 16.65
N SER A 90 -8.55 13.08 17.95
CA SER A 90 -8.76 14.23 18.85
C SER A 90 -7.49 15.05 19.15
N GLY A 91 -6.35 14.73 18.52
CA GLY A 91 -5.06 15.37 18.78
C GLY A 91 -4.09 14.51 19.59
N THR A 92 -3.08 13.91 18.95
CA THR A 92 -1.97 13.21 19.64
C THR A 92 -0.63 13.54 19.01
N SER A 93 0.44 13.44 19.80
CA SER A 93 1.82 13.61 19.35
C SER A 93 2.56 12.27 19.25
N SER A 94 1.99 11.17 19.77
CA SER A 94 2.69 9.88 19.88
C SER A 94 2.18 8.88 18.86
N PHE A 95 3.09 8.41 18.02
CA PHE A 95 2.83 7.38 17.03
C PHE A 95 3.90 6.30 17.10
N LYS A 96 3.47 5.04 17.02
CA LYS A 96 4.39 3.92 16.87
C LYS A 96 3.89 2.99 15.78
N VAL A 97 4.77 2.65 14.85
CA VAL A 97 4.47 1.75 13.74
C VAL A 97 5.47 0.61 13.77
N CYS A 98 4.97 -0.61 13.78
CA CYS A 98 5.76 -1.83 13.71
C CYS A 98 5.53 -2.53 12.38
N GLY A 99 6.53 -3.29 11.95
CA GLY A 99 6.49 -4.03 10.70
C GLY A 99 6.91 -3.20 9.50
N CYS A 100 6.78 -3.78 8.32
CA CYS A 100 7.24 -3.19 7.07
C CYS A 100 6.14 -3.04 6.03
N GLY A 101 4.95 -3.60 6.27
CA GLY A 101 3.81 -3.51 5.37
C GLY A 101 3.07 -2.19 5.47
N VAL A 102 3.34 -1.37 6.49
CA VAL A 102 2.59 -0.14 6.76
C VAL A 102 3.47 1.03 7.20
N LYS A 103 3.04 2.23 6.84
CA LYS A 103 3.53 3.49 7.40
C LYS A 103 2.38 4.45 7.71
N VAL A 104 2.63 5.39 8.61
CA VAL A 104 1.68 6.42 9.03
C VAL A 104 2.20 7.79 8.62
N LEU A 105 1.31 8.62 8.08
CA LEU A 105 1.56 10.05 7.83
C LEU A 105 0.68 10.85 8.78
N ALA A 106 1.27 11.52 9.76
CA ALA A 106 0.53 12.35 10.70
C ALA A 106 0.38 13.78 10.17
N TYR A 107 -0.79 14.39 10.37
CA TYR A 107 -1.12 15.74 9.92
C TYR A 107 -1.71 16.59 11.04
N MET A 108 -1.35 17.87 11.08
CA MET A 108 -1.85 18.81 12.10
C MET A 108 -3.36 19.08 12.00
N ARG A 109 -3.94 18.99 10.80
CA ARG A 109 -5.35 19.31 10.51
C ARG A 109 -6.23 18.07 10.61
N THR A 110 -7.55 18.26 10.71
CA THR A 110 -8.55 17.18 10.78
C THR A 110 -8.70 16.44 9.44
N GLU A 111 -8.27 17.06 8.34
CA GLU A 111 -8.15 16.43 7.03
C GLU A 111 -6.73 15.93 6.78
N CYS A 112 -6.60 14.74 6.18
CA CYS A 112 -5.30 14.24 5.73
C CYS A 112 -4.85 15.00 4.50
N GLY A 113 -3.92 15.92 4.71
CA GLY A 113 -3.37 16.75 3.66
C GLY A 113 -2.05 17.36 4.10
N LEU A 114 -1.13 17.51 3.15
CA LEU A 114 0.17 18.12 3.42
C LEU A 114 -0.02 19.51 3.99
N TYR A 115 0.71 19.80 5.08
CA TYR A 115 0.67 21.10 5.71
C TYR A 115 2.08 21.55 6.08
N GLN A 116 2.82 21.95 5.05
CA GLN A 116 4.17 22.53 5.12
C GLN A 116 5.16 21.75 6.01
N ARG A 117 5.22 22.09 7.30
CA ARG A 117 6.22 21.61 8.27
C ARG A 117 5.61 20.71 9.35
N TYR A 118 4.32 20.43 9.25
CA TYR A 118 3.56 19.62 10.21
C TYR A 118 2.92 18.41 9.53
N ASP A 119 3.73 17.79 8.66
CA ASP A 119 3.56 16.43 8.19
C ASP A 119 4.76 15.62 8.64
N THR A 120 4.51 14.41 9.14
CA THR A 120 5.58 13.52 9.58
C THR A 120 5.24 12.10 9.20
N GLN A 121 6.20 11.45 8.55
CA GLN A 121 6.13 10.02 8.27
C GLN A 121 6.74 9.24 9.44
N ILE A 122 6.00 8.22 9.87
CA ILE A 122 6.38 7.22 10.87
C ILE A 122 6.25 5.85 10.21
N GLY A 123 7.29 5.03 10.32
CA GLY A 123 7.43 3.78 9.59
C GLY A 123 8.34 3.96 8.37
N GLN A 124 9.30 3.06 8.25
CA GLN A 124 10.32 3.07 7.18
C GLN A 124 9.93 2.24 5.96
N CYS A 125 8.87 1.43 6.03
CA CYS A 125 8.56 0.42 4.99
C CYS A 125 9.75 -0.53 4.68
N ASP A 126 10.63 -0.75 5.65
CA ASP A 126 11.85 -1.52 5.46
C ASP A 126 11.70 -2.92 6.06
N CYS A 127 11.49 -3.91 5.19
CA CYS A 127 11.36 -5.32 5.59
C CYS A 127 12.67 -5.99 5.98
N SER A 128 13.82 -5.31 5.90
CA SER A 128 15.08 -5.83 6.41
C SER A 128 15.16 -5.82 7.95
N THR A 129 14.27 -5.05 8.59
CA THR A 129 14.15 -4.99 10.06
C THR A 129 12.70 -5.15 10.49
N SER A 130 12.45 -5.84 11.60
CA SER A 130 11.12 -5.95 12.22
C SER A 130 10.92 -4.96 13.36
N ALA A 131 11.79 -3.95 13.46
CA ALA A 131 11.79 -2.99 14.55
C ALA A 131 10.59 -2.04 14.43
N CYS A 132 10.03 -1.65 15.59
CA CYS A 132 9.02 -0.61 15.64
C CYS A 132 9.70 0.76 15.60
N GLU A 133 9.15 1.65 14.78
CA GLU A 133 9.50 3.06 14.80
C GLU A 133 8.50 3.81 15.67
N GLU A 134 8.99 4.39 16.77
CA GLU A 134 8.22 5.26 17.64
C GLU A 134 8.71 6.70 17.47
N LYS A 135 7.77 7.62 17.29
CA LYS A 135 8.05 9.05 17.13
C LYS A 135 7.06 9.88 17.92
N THR A 136 7.61 10.84 18.65
CA THR A 136 6.87 11.98 19.16
C THR A 136 6.99 13.13 18.17
N LEU A 137 5.86 13.70 17.78
CA LEU A 137 5.79 14.79 16.82
C LEU A 137 6.33 16.09 17.42
N THR A 138 7.51 16.50 16.98
CA THR A 138 8.17 17.74 17.42
C THR A 138 8.46 18.66 16.23
N SER A 139 8.45 19.97 16.45
CA SER A 139 8.84 20.99 15.47
C SER A 139 9.54 22.16 16.18
N GLY A 140 10.25 23.01 15.44
CA GLY A 140 10.99 24.16 15.99
C GLY A 140 12.50 24.09 15.71
N TYR A 141 13.12 25.26 15.56
CA TYR A 141 14.55 25.37 15.21
C TYR A 141 15.44 25.56 16.45
N SER A 142 15.10 26.48 17.35
CA SER A 142 15.90 26.81 18.54
C SER A 142 15.41 26.12 19.80
N GLU A 143 14.10 25.93 19.94
CA GLU A 143 13.47 25.18 21.03
C GLU A 143 12.38 24.28 20.44
N PRO A 144 12.58 22.95 20.40
CA PRO A 144 11.60 22.04 19.85
C PRO A 144 10.38 21.97 20.77
N PHE A 145 9.20 22.07 20.19
CA PHE A 145 7.92 21.88 20.87
C PHE A 145 7.17 20.71 20.24
N GLU A 146 6.39 20.02 21.06
CA GLU A 146 5.50 18.96 20.61
C GLU A 146 4.26 19.56 19.96
N TRP A 147 3.86 19.03 18.81
CA TRP A 147 2.62 19.40 18.14
C TRP A 147 1.71 18.18 17.99
N LYS A 148 0.41 18.44 18.07
CA LYS A 148 -0.60 17.38 18.03
C LYS A 148 -1.14 17.23 16.61
N ALA A 149 -1.11 16.00 16.11
CA ALA A 149 -1.78 15.63 14.88
C ALA A 149 -3.27 15.41 15.14
N SER A 150 -4.11 16.09 14.36
CA SER A 150 -5.57 15.94 14.41
C SER A 150 -6.10 14.94 13.36
N SER A 151 -5.23 14.47 12.47
CA SER A 151 -5.52 13.34 11.60
C SER A 151 -4.23 12.60 11.25
N PHE A 152 -4.37 11.36 10.81
CA PHE A 152 -3.27 10.57 10.30
C PHE A 152 -3.75 9.68 9.16
N LYS A 153 -2.88 9.44 8.18
CA LYS A 153 -3.14 8.54 7.06
C LYS A 153 -2.33 7.27 7.21
N ILE A 154 -2.99 6.13 7.19
CA ILE A 154 -2.34 4.83 7.10
C ILE A 154 -2.14 4.49 5.63
N VAL A 155 -0.91 4.17 5.25
CA VAL A 155 -0.53 3.86 3.88
C VAL A 155 0.18 2.52 3.84
N ALA A 156 -0.27 1.64 2.94
CA ALA A 156 0.42 0.40 2.64
C ALA A 156 1.80 0.67 2.03
N CYS A 157 2.80 -0.07 2.48
CA CYS A 157 4.13 -0.05 1.89
C CYS A 157 4.17 -0.86 0.58
N PRO A 158 5.00 -0.46 -0.39
CA PRO A 158 5.12 -1.13 -1.69
C PRO A 158 5.85 -2.48 -1.63
#